data_AF-A0A1F1L8I6-F1
#
_entry.id   AF-A0A1F1L8I6-F1
#
_cell.length_a   1.000
_cell.length_b   1.000
_cell.length_c   1.000
_cell.angle_alpha   90.00
_cell.angle_beta   90.00
_cell.angle_gamma   90.00
#
_symmetry.space_group_name_H-M   'P 1'
#
loop_
_entity.id
_entity.type
_entity.pdbx_description
1 polymer ?
#
loop_
_entity_poly.entity_id
_entity_poly.type
_entity_poly.pdbx_seq_one_letter_code
_entity_poly.pdbx_strand_id
1 'polypeptide(L)'
;MDVSQYITQNALILIPVLYIIGMIIKNTDKISDKYIPLILLVFGIAGSMGIIGVNANAVIQGVLVTGATVYTNQLIKQTGKDK
;
A
#
# COMPACT_ATOMS: atom_id res chain seq x y z
N MET A 1 -8.62 16.89 -16.87
CA MET A 1 -7.78 16.54 -15.70
C MET A 1 -7.27 15.14 -15.92
N ASP A 2 -6.01 15.02 -16.29
CA ASP A 2 -5.37 13.72 -16.55
C ASP A 2 -5.19 12.97 -15.22
N VAL A 3 -5.72 11.75 -15.15
CA VAL A 3 -5.59 10.85 -13.98
C VAL A 3 -4.11 10.60 -13.64
N SER A 4 -3.22 10.72 -14.63
CA SER A 4 -1.76 10.64 -14.48
C SER A 4 -1.15 11.75 -13.62
N GLN A 5 -1.85 12.87 -13.40
CA GLN A 5 -1.40 13.93 -12.48
C GLN A 5 -1.94 13.79 -11.07
N TYR A 6 -2.92 12.91 -10.83
CA TYR A 6 -3.50 12.77 -9.50
C TYR A 6 -2.57 11.99 -8.57
N ILE A 7 -1.89 10.96 -9.08
CA ILE A 7 -0.84 10.25 -8.33
C ILE A 7 0.49 10.95 -8.57
N THR A 8 0.97 11.68 -7.55
CA THR A 8 2.31 12.27 -7.58
C THR A 8 3.34 11.14 -7.72
N GLN A 9 4.36 11.33 -8.58
CA GLN A 9 5.47 10.37 -8.75
C GLN A 9 6.06 9.86 -7.42
N ASN A 10 6.03 10.71 -6.39
CA ASN A 10 6.51 10.37 -5.05
C ASN A 10 5.66 9.32 -4.32
N ALA A 11 4.36 9.21 -4.62
CA ALA A 11 3.46 8.22 -4.02
C ALA A 11 3.67 6.82 -4.62
N LEU A 12 4.14 6.72 -5.86
CA LEU A 12 4.46 5.43 -6.51
C LEU A 12 5.60 4.69 -5.80
N ILE A 13 6.56 5.41 -5.21
CA ILE A 13 7.64 4.84 -4.38
C ILE A 13 7.08 4.14 -3.14
N LEU A 14 5.91 4.57 -2.66
CA LEU A 14 5.31 4.01 -1.45
C LEU A 14 4.76 2.59 -1.69
N ILE A 15 4.47 2.21 -2.93
CA ILE A 15 3.98 0.86 -3.30
C ILE A 15 5.01 -0.23 -2.96
N PRO A 16 6.26 -0.21 -3.48
CA PRO A 16 7.26 -1.23 -3.14
C PRO A 16 7.65 -1.19 -1.65
N VAL A 17 7.65 -0.02 -1.02
CA VAL A 17 7.90 0.13 0.42
C VAL A 17 6.84 -0.60 1.25
N LEU A 18 5.55 -0.33 0.98
CA LEU A 18 4.44 -1.01 1.65
C LEU A 18 4.44 -2.51 1.37
N TYR A 19 4.84 -2.94 0.17
CA TYR A 19 4.94 -4.36 -0.15
C TYR A 19 5.97 -5.09 0.73
N ILE A 20 7.17 -4.50 0.89
CA ILE A 20 8.23 -5.04 1.76
C ILE A 20 7.77 -5.10 3.21
N ILE A 21 7.16 -4.02 3.72
CA ILE A 21 6.59 -3.98 5.08
C ILE A 21 5.54 -5.08 5.24
N GLY A 22 4.66 -5.24 4.26
CA GLY A 22 3.63 -6.28 4.24
C GLY A 22 4.21 -7.68 4.29
N MET A 23 5.29 -7.94 3.55
CA MET A 23 6.01 -9.22 3.60
C MET A 23 6.71 -9.47 4.94
N ILE A 24 7.31 -8.44 5.56
CA ILE A 24 7.94 -8.57 6.89
C ILE A 24 6.89 -8.94 7.93
N ILE A 25 5.75 -8.25 7.93
CA ILE A 25 4.64 -8.54 8.83
C ILE A 25 4.09 -9.94 8.57
N LYS A 26 3.92 -10.33 7.30
CA LYS A 26 3.43 -11.66 6.94
C LYS A 26 4.36 -12.79 7.37
N ASN A 27 5.67 -12.60 7.28
CA ASN A 27 6.66 -13.57 7.77
C ASN A 27 6.76 -13.60 9.30
N THR A 28 6.16 -12.63 9.98
CA THR A 28 6.04 -12.64 11.43
C THR A 28 4.81 -13.47 11.81
N ASP A 29 4.99 -14.74 12.16
CA ASP A 29 3.92 -15.69 12.57
C ASP A 29 3.03 -15.21 13.74
N LYS A 30 3.31 -14.05 14.33
CA LYS A 30 2.47 -13.42 15.36
C LYS A 30 1.24 -12.70 14.81
N ILE A 31 1.19 -12.36 13.52
CA ILE A 31 0.13 -11.50 12.96
C ILE A 31 -0.65 -12.25 11.87
N SER A 32 -1.96 -12.42 12.10
CA SER A 32 -2.85 -13.05 11.12
C SER A 32 -2.96 -12.20 9.84
N ASP A 33 -2.98 -12.85 8.67
CA ASP A 33 -3.08 -12.24 7.34
C ASP A 33 -4.20 -11.19 7.22
N LYS A 34 -5.29 -11.31 8.00
CA LYS A 34 -6.41 -10.36 8.00
C LYS A 34 -6.05 -8.96 8.51
N TYR A 35 -5.01 -8.84 9.34
CA TYR A 35 -4.58 -7.56 9.93
C TYR A 35 -3.53 -6.84 9.09
N ILE A 36 -2.87 -7.56 8.17
CA ILE A 36 -1.83 -6.99 7.29
C ILE A 36 -2.36 -5.78 6.50
N PRO A 37 -3.55 -5.82 5.86
CA PRO A 37 -4.08 -4.67 5.13
C PRO A 37 -4.31 -3.46 6.04
N LEU A 38 -4.75 -3.68 7.27
CA LEU A 38 -5.09 -2.63 8.23
C LEU A 38 -3.82 -1.94 8.74
N ILE A 39 -2.77 -2.72 9.01
CA ILE A 39 -1.45 -2.19 9.38
C ILE A 39 -0.85 -1.41 8.20
N LEU A 40 -0.89 -1.98 6.99
CA LEU A 40 -0.40 -1.32 5.78
C LEU A 40 -1.14 -0.02 5.49
N LEU A 41 -2.44 0.08 5.77
CA LEU A 41 -3.22 1.30 5.61
C LEU A 41 -2.68 2.43 6.48
N VAL A 42 -2.38 2.15 7.75
CA VAL A 42 -1.82 3.13 8.68
C VAL A 42 -0.45 3.60 8.18
N PHE A 43 0.42 2.66 7.78
CA PHE A 43 1.72 2.99 7.21
C PHE A 43 1.63 3.75 5.87
N GLY A 44 0.65 3.42 5.03
CA GLY A 44 0.44 4.08 3.75
C GLY A 44 -0.03 5.52 3.91
N ILE A 45 -0.97 5.76 4.82
CA ILE A 45 -1.43 7.11 5.15
C ILE A 45 -0.30 7.92 5.78
N ALA A 46 0.41 7.36 6.77
CA ALA A 46 1.54 8.03 7.41
C ALA A 46 2.68 8.35 6.43
N GLY A 47 3.02 7.39 5.56
CA GLY A 47 4.05 7.55 4.53
C GLY A 47 3.65 8.61 3.49
N SER A 48 2.41 8.59 3.00
CA SER A 48 1.93 9.62 2.08
C SER A 48 1.91 11.00 2.72
N MET A 49 1.52 11.14 4.00
CA MET A 49 1.61 12.41 4.72
C MET A 49 3.05 12.90 4.90
N GLY A 50 4.01 11.99 5.12
CA GLY A 50 5.42 12.34 5.23
C GLY A 50 6.06 12.80 3.92
N ILE A 51 5.55 12.31 2.78
CA ILE A 51 6.08 12.62 1.44
C ILE A 51 5.40 13.86 0.82
N ILE A 52 4.08 13.93 0.92
CA ILE A 52 3.25 14.94 0.24
C ILE A 52 2.93 16.13 1.17
N GLY A 53 3.03 15.91 2.49
CA GLY A 53 2.58 16.85 3.52
C GLY A 53 1.23 16.47 4.11
N VAL A 54 0.89 17.07 5.25
CA VAL A 54 -0.37 16.80 5.96
C VAL A 54 -1.52 17.53 5.27
N ASN A 55 -2.16 16.87 4.31
CA ASN A 55 -3.37 17.36 3.66
C ASN A 55 -4.34 16.22 3.31
N ALA A 56 -5.58 16.58 2.94
CA ALA A 56 -6.60 15.60 2.56
C ALA A 56 -6.17 14.73 1.36
N ASN A 57 -5.42 15.29 0.41
CA ASN A 57 -4.92 14.54 -0.74
C ASN A 57 -3.94 13.45 -0.31
N ALA A 58 -3.02 13.73 0.62
CA ALA A 58 -2.06 12.75 1.11
C ALA A 58 -2.73 11.55 1.79
N VAL A 59 -3.83 11.79 2.52
CA VAL A 59 -4.62 10.69 3.10
C VAL A 59 -5.25 9.83 2.00
N ILE A 60 -5.88 10.45 1.00
CA ILE A 60 -6.48 9.75 -0.14
C ILE A 60 -5.42 8.94 -0.90
N GLN A 61 -4.25 9.54 -1.15
CA GLN A 61 -3.11 8.87 -1.80
C GLN A 61 -2.63 7.66 -0.99
N GLY A 62 -2.49 7.81 0.33
CA GLY A 62 -2.08 6.72 1.20
C GLY A 62 -3.03 5.52 1.14
N VAL A 63 -4.35 5.79 1.11
CA VAL A 63 -5.37 4.74 0.94
C VAL A 63 -5.26 4.09 -0.44
N LEU A 64 -5.15 4.88 -1.52
CA LEU A 64 -5.05 4.38 -2.89
C LEU A 64 -3.80 3.51 -3.10
N VAL A 65 -2.63 3.97 -2.64
CA VAL A 65 -1.36 3.24 -2.73
C VAL A 65 -1.40 1.96 -1.89
N THR A 66 -1.98 2.01 -0.69
CA THR A 66 -2.17 0.80 0.13
C THR A 66 -3.07 -0.20 -0.59
N GLY A 67 -4.21 0.25 -1.11
CA GLY A 67 -5.15 -0.58 -1.86
C GLY A 67 -4.47 -1.24 -3.05
N ALA A 68 -3.76 -0.46 -3.88
CA ALA A 68 -2.98 -0.98 -4.99
C ALA A 68 -1.98 -2.06 -4.53
N THR A 69 -1.24 -1.81 -3.46
CA THR A 69 -0.25 -2.76 -2.92
C THR A 69 -0.90 -4.08 -2.46
N VAL A 70 -2.00 -4.01 -1.71
CA VAL A 70 -2.69 -5.19 -1.18
C VAL A 70 -3.37 -5.98 -2.30
N TYR A 71 -4.03 -5.30 -3.24
CA TYR A 71 -4.67 -5.95 -4.39
C TYR A 71 -3.64 -6.55 -5.34
N THR A 72 -2.53 -5.88 -5.63
CA THR A 72 -1.42 -6.46 -6.41
C THR A 72 -0.89 -7.73 -5.75
N ASN A 73 -0.73 -7.75 -4.42
CA ASN A 73 -0.34 -8.96 -3.70
C ASN A 73 -1.39 -10.09 -3.81
N GLN A 74 -2.69 -9.76 -3.79
CA GLN A 74 -3.75 -10.75 -4.00
C GLN A 74 -3.78 -11.26 -5.45
N LEU A 75 -3.59 -10.40 -6.44
CA LEU A 75 -3.51 -10.77 -7.85
C LEU A 75 -2.33 -11.72 -8.11
N ILE A 76 -1.14 -11.41 -7.58
CA ILE A 76 0.03 -12.30 -7.67
C ILE A 76 -0.25 -13.66 -7.01
N LYS A 77 -0.86 -13.66 -5.81
CA LYS A 77 -1.25 -14.89 -5.11
C LYS A 77 -2.31 -15.70 -5.87
N GLN A 78 -3.23 -15.03 -6.57
CA GLN A 78 -4.27 -15.68 -7.37
C GLN A 78 -3.70 -16.28 -8.67
N THR A 79 -2.85 -15.55 -9.38
CA THR A 79 -2.17 -16.05 -10.58
C THR A 79 -1.30 -17.29 -10.29
N GLY A 80 -0.68 -17.35 -9.10
CA GLY A 80 0.06 -18.54 -8.67
C GLY A 80 -0.79 -19.72 -8.19
N LYS A 81 -2.10 -19.53 -8.01
CA LYS A 81 -3.06 -20.55 -7.54
C LYS A 81 -3.85 -21.22 -8.67
N ASP A 82 -3.60 -20.85 -9.92
CA ASP A 82 -4.22 -21.47 -11.11
C ASP A 82 -3.47 -22.73 -11.59
N LYS A 83 -2.78 -23.44 -10.69
CA LYS A 83 -2.30 -24.82 -10.88
C LYS A 83 -2.35 -25.59 -9.57
#